data_AF-A0A518XEL2-F1
#
_entry.id   AF-A0A518XEL2-F1
#
_cell.length_a   1.000
_cell.length_b   1.000
_cell.length_c   1.000
_cell.angle_alpha   90.00
_cell.angle_beta   90.00
_cell.angle_gamma   90.00
#
_symmetry.space_group_name_H-M   'P 1'
#
loop_
_entity.id
_entity.type
_entity.pdbx_description
1 polymer ?
#
loop_
_entity_poly.entity_id
_entity_poly.type
_entity_poly.pdbx_seq_one_letter_code
_entity_poly.pdbx_strand_id
1 'polypeptide(L)'
;MEAKRVPTGFRILIGVTIFVITFLIARPSDPSTPGQQQFWIAVAKMFGQRDIEGFVGIGLLMICTVITILGYQIIVRVIEKKINAKK
;
A
#
# COMPACT_ATOMS: atom_id res chain seq x y z
N MET A 1 -32.24 -0.52 12.14
CA MET A 1 -31.37 0.56 12.70
C MET A 1 -30.45 1.03 11.58
N GLU A 2 -30.39 2.33 11.28
CA GLU A 2 -29.44 2.85 10.28
C GLU A 2 -28.00 2.53 10.72
N ALA A 3 -27.28 1.76 9.90
CA ALA A 3 -25.87 1.50 10.10
C ALA A 3 -25.10 2.78 9.80
N LYS A 4 -24.39 3.32 10.80
CA LYS A 4 -23.57 4.52 10.61
C LYS A 4 -22.34 4.14 9.77
N ARG A 5 -22.23 4.72 8.58
CA ARG A 5 -21.16 4.47 7.59
C ARG A 5 -20.03 5.48 7.74
N VAL A 6 -18.83 5.08 7.35
CA VAL A 6 -17.71 6.02 7.22
C VAL A 6 -17.96 6.93 6.01
N PRO A 7 -17.88 8.27 6.15
CA PRO A 7 -18.04 9.20 5.05
C PRO A 7 -17.05 8.94 3.90
N THR A 8 -17.47 9.19 2.66
CA THR A 8 -16.64 8.95 1.46
C THR A 8 -15.31 9.70 1.51
N GLY A 9 -15.28 10.95 2.01
CA GLY A 9 -14.03 11.71 2.16
C GLY A 9 -13.03 11.04 3.10
N PHE A 10 -13.49 10.48 4.21
CA PHE A 10 -12.64 9.75 5.16
C PHE A 10 -12.10 8.44 4.56
N ARG A 11 -12.92 7.75 3.76
CA ARG A 11 -12.52 6.54 3.02
C ARG A 11 -11.38 6.83 2.04
N ILE A 12 -11.48 7.94 1.29
CA ILE A 12 -10.42 8.38 0.37
C ILE A 12 -9.16 8.73 1.14
N LEU A 13 -9.25 9.50 2.23
CA LEU A 13 -8.10 9.85 3.06
C LEU A 13 -7.37 8.61 3.62
N ILE A 14 -8.12 7.60 4.08
CA ILE A 14 -7.53 6.32 4.53
C ILE A 14 -6.77 5.65 3.40
N GLY A 15 -7.38 5.52 2.21
CA GLY A 15 -6.73 4.90 1.06
C GLY A 15 -5.45 5.62 0.64
N VAL A 16 -5.51 6.95 0.49
CA VAL A 16 -4.34 7.78 0.13
C VAL A 16 -3.24 7.66 1.18
N THR A 17 -3.59 7.69 2.47
CA THR A 17 -2.62 7.58 3.57
C THR A 17 -1.91 6.23 3.55
N ILE A 18 -2.65 5.13 3.39
CA ILE A 18 -2.05 3.79 3.29
C ILE A 18 -1.13 3.71 2.07
N PHE A 19 -1.57 4.22 0.93
CA PHE A 19 -0.78 4.23 -0.30
C PHE A 19 0.53 4.97 -0.10
N VAL A 20 0.48 6.21 0.41
CA VAL A 20 1.68 7.04 0.61
C VAL A 20 2.63 6.39 1.62
N ILE A 21 2.14 5.90 2.76
CA ILE A 21 2.99 5.25 3.77
C ILE A 21 3.65 4.00 3.18
N THR A 22 2.89 3.16 2.50
CA THR A 22 3.40 1.93 1.87
C THR A 22 4.44 2.26 0.81
N PHE A 23 4.16 3.28 -0.01
CA PHE A 23 5.07 3.76 -1.03
C PHE A 23 6.38 4.27 -0.41
N LEU A 24 6.32 5.06 0.65
CA LEU A 24 7.52 5.58 1.33
C LEU A 24 8.36 4.48 1.97
N ILE A 25 7.73 3.42 2.50
CA ILE A 25 8.44 2.28 3.10
C ILE A 25 9.08 1.39 2.02
N ALA A 26 8.32 1.10 0.96
CA ALA A 26 8.76 0.19 -0.10
C ALA A 26 9.74 0.88 -1.06
N ARG A 27 9.59 2.19 -1.28
CA ARG A 27 10.43 2.95 -2.19
C ARG A 27 11.87 2.90 -1.69
N PRO A 28 12.83 2.51 -2.53
CA PRO A 28 14.23 2.76 -2.25
C PRO A 28 14.41 4.27 -2.11
N SER A 29 14.51 4.75 -0.87
CA SER A 29 14.79 6.15 -0.60
C SER A 29 16.24 6.41 -0.93
N ASP A 30 16.53 7.45 -1.71
CA ASP A 30 17.90 7.78 -2.07
C ASP A 30 18.73 8.24 -0.86
N PRO A 31 19.96 7.72 -0.67
CA PRO A 31 20.55 6.59 -1.39
C PRO A 31 20.01 5.25 -0.84
N SER A 32 19.53 4.41 -1.75
CA SER A 32 18.98 3.09 -1.41
C SER A 32 20.03 2.21 -0.75
N THR A 33 19.67 1.50 0.31
CA THR A 33 20.62 0.60 0.98
C THR A 33 21.08 -0.53 0.04
N PRO A 34 22.33 -1.02 0.16
CA PRO A 34 22.83 -2.11 -0.69
C PRO A 34 21.94 -3.37 -0.65
N GLY A 35 21.33 -3.67 0.50
CA GLY A 35 20.41 -4.80 0.64
C GLY A 35 19.11 -4.63 -0.13
N GLN A 36 18.52 -3.41 -0.14
CA GLN A 36 17.33 -3.13 -0.94
C GLN A 36 17.62 -3.25 -2.44
N GLN A 37 18.77 -2.76 -2.89
CA GLN A 37 19.19 -2.92 -4.29
C GLN A 37 19.34 -4.39 -4.66
N GLN A 38 20.03 -5.19 -3.84
CA GLN A 38 20.20 -6.62 -4.10
C GLN A 38 18.87 -7.38 -4.13
N PHE A 39 17.93 -7.04 -3.24
CA PHE A 39 16.58 -7.60 -3.26
C PHE A 39 15.89 -7.33 -4.61
N TRP A 40 15.82 -6.07 -5.03
CA TRP A 40 15.16 -5.70 -6.27
C TRP A 40 15.85 -6.25 -7.51
N ILE A 41 17.18 -6.30 -7.54
CA ILE A 41 17.96 -6.93 -8.61
C ILE A 41 17.69 -8.44 -8.67
N ALA A 42 17.65 -9.13 -7.53
CA ALA A 42 17.38 -10.56 -7.47
C ALA A 42 15.96 -10.89 -7.96
N VAL A 43 14.98 -10.10 -7.53
CA VAL A 43 13.59 -10.25 -7.99
C VAL A 43 13.50 -9.95 -9.49
N ALA A 44 14.07 -8.85 -9.99
CA ALA A 44 14.07 -8.52 -11.42
C ALA A 44 14.71 -9.64 -12.26
N LYS A 45 15.83 -10.22 -11.80
CA LYS A 45 16.47 -11.37 -12.44
C LYS A 45 15.59 -12.63 -12.43
N MET A 46 14.86 -12.89 -11.35
CA MET A 46 13.92 -14.02 -11.26
C MET A 46 12.79 -13.90 -12.29
N PHE A 47 12.34 -12.68 -12.59
CA PHE A 47 11.35 -12.40 -13.63
C PHE A 47 11.96 -12.19 -15.04
N GLY A 48 13.27 -12.41 -15.20
CA GLY A 48 13.98 -12.26 -16.48
C GLY A 48 14.04 -10.82 -17.01
N GLN A 49 13.82 -9.82 -16.15
CA GLN A 49 13.79 -8.41 -16.54
C GLN A 49 15.21 -7.83 -16.66
N ARG A 50 15.48 -7.16 -17.78
CA ARG A 50 16.73 -6.41 -18.01
C ARG A 50 16.65 -4.97 -17.54
N ASP A 51 15.45 -4.39 -17.53
CA ASP A 51 15.18 -3.05 -16.99
C ASP A 51 14.78 -3.16 -15.52
N ILE A 52 15.77 -3.01 -14.65
CA ILE A 52 15.58 -3.14 -13.19
C ILE A 52 14.81 -1.93 -12.65
N GLU A 53 15.08 -0.72 -13.15
CA GLU A 53 14.42 0.50 -12.67
C GLU A 53 12.94 0.50 -13.03
N GLY A 54 12.60 0.15 -14.28
CA GLY A 54 11.20 0.00 -14.71
C GLY A 54 10.47 -1.10 -13.94
N PHE A 55 11.14 -2.23 -13.70
CA PHE A 55 10.58 -3.33 -12.90
C PHE A 55 10.29 -2.91 -11.45
N VAL A 56 11.22 -2.19 -10.82
CA VAL A 56 11.04 -1.67 -9.46
C VAL A 56 9.86 -0.71 -9.41
N GLY A 57 9.75 0.22 -10.37
CA GLY A 57 8.65 1.19 -10.43
C GLY A 57 7.27 0.51 -10.51
N ILE A 58 7.12 -0.43 -11.44
CA ILE A 58 5.86 -1.18 -11.61
C ILE A 58 5.58 -2.06 -10.39
N GLY A 59 6.61 -2.75 -9.88
CA GLY A 59 6.50 -3.57 -8.67
C GLY A 59 6.02 -2.75 -7.46
N LEU A 60 6.55 -1.54 -7.30
CA LEU A 60 6.13 -0.62 -6.25
C LEU A 60 4.66 -0.24 -6.38
N LEU A 61 4.22 0.15 -7.58
CA LEU A 61 2.83 0.54 -7.83
C LEU A 61 1.88 -0.61 -7.54
N MET A 62 2.23 -1.83 -7.96
CA MET A 62 1.43 -3.03 -7.70
C MET A 62 1.34 -3.33 -6.20
N ILE A 63 2.48 -3.35 -5.48
CA ILE A 63 2.52 -3.60 -4.04
C ILE A 63 1.71 -2.55 -3.28
N CYS A 64 1.90 -1.27 -3.61
CA CYS A 64 1.17 -0.17 -2.97
C CYS A 64 -0.33 -0.30 -3.21
N THR A 65 -0.75 -0.65 -4.43
CA THR A 65 -2.17 -0.82 -4.78
C THR A 65 -2.80 -1.98 -4.00
N VAL A 66 -2.14 -3.14 -3.96
CA VAL A 66 -2.64 -4.32 -3.24
C VAL A 66 -2.76 -4.03 -1.74
N ILE A 67 -1.71 -3.46 -1.13
CA ILE A 67 -1.72 -3.12 0.30
C ILE A 67 -2.79 -2.07 0.60
N THR A 68 -2.96 -1.07 -0.27
CA THR A 68 -4.00 -0.05 -0.12
C THR A 68 -5.39 -0.66 -0.15
N ILE A 69 -5.69 -1.56 -1.09
CA ILE A 69 -7.00 -2.22 -1.18
C ILE A 69 -7.28 -3.05 0.09
N LEU A 70 -6.32 -3.86 0.53
CA LEU A 70 -6.48 -4.72 1.70
C LEU A 70 -6.59 -3.90 2.99
N GLY A 71 -5.67 -2.96 3.20
CA GLY A 71 -5.65 -2.09 4.37
C GLY A 71 -6.89 -1.21 4.46
N TYR A 72 -7.33 -0.64 3.33
CA TYR A 72 -8.57 0.14 3.24
C TYR A 72 -9.78 -0.66 3.74
N GLN A 73 -9.97 -1.88 3.22
CA GLN A 73 -11.11 -2.72 3.58
C GLN A 73 -11.11 -3.06 5.08
N ILE A 74 -9.94 -3.39 5.63
CA ILE A 74 -9.79 -3.72 7.05
C ILE A 74 -10.10 -2.50 7.92
N ILE A 75 -9.48 -1.36 7.65
CA ILE A 75 -9.64 -0.14 8.46
C ILE A 75 -11.10 0.35 8.43
N VAL A 76 -11.72 0.42 7.25
CA VAL A 76 -13.12 0.83 7.13
C VAL A 76 -14.03 -0.13 7.90
N ARG A 77 -13.84 -1.44 7.79
CA ARG A 77 -14.65 -2.42 8.54
C ARG A 77 -14.47 -2.28 10.05
N VAL A 78 -13.24 -2.05 10.53
CA VAL A 78 -12.97 -1.85 11.96
C VAL A 78 -13.64 -0.57 12.47
N ILE A 79 -13.54 0.53 11.73
CA ILE A 79 -14.18 1.80 12.10
C ILE A 79 -15.71 1.64 12.09
N GLU A 80 -16.31 1.06 11.05
CA GLU A 80 -17.75 0.83 10.99
C GLU A 80 -18.23 -0.09 12.12
N LYS A 81 -17.48 -1.16 12.46
CA LYS A 81 -17.79 -2.00 13.62
C LYS A 81 -17.74 -1.21 14.93
N LYS A 82 -16.69 -0.42 15.17
CA LYS A 82 -16.56 0.38 16.40
C LYS A 82 -17.65 1.43 16.54
N ILE A 83 -18.05 2.06 15.43
CA ILE A 83 -19.13 3.07 15.45
C ILE A 83 -20.47 2.42 15.79
N ASN A 84 -20.78 1.26 15.19
CA ASN A 84 -22.07 0.59 15.40
C ASN A 84 -22.14 -0.20 16.72
N ALA A 85 -20.99 -0.61 17.29
CA ALA A 85 -20.90 -1.24 18.61
C ALA A 85 -20.99 -0.25 19.77
N LYS A 86 -20.90 1.06 19.51
CA LYS A 86 -21.03 2.12 20.51
C LYS A 86 -22.48 2.56 20.74
N LYS A 87 -23.45 1.77 20.28
CA LYS A 87 -24.89 1.96 20.44
C LYS A 87 -25.43 0.89 21.38
#